data_AF-A0A2R7JYY5-F1
#
_entry.id   AF-A0A2R7JYY5-F1
#
_cell.length_a   1.000
_cell.length_b   1.000
_cell.length_c   1.000
_cell.angle_alpha   90.00
_cell.angle_beta   90.00
_cell.angle_gamma   90.00
#
_symmetry.space_group_name_H-M   'P 1'
#
loop_
_entity.id
_entity.type
_entity.pdbx_description
1 polymer ?
#
loop_
_entity_poly.entity_id
_entity_poly.type
_entity_poly.pdbx_seq_one_letter_code
_entity_poly.pdbx_strand_id
1 'polypeptide(L)'
;MTAIDLFPYIWLAGVVTIVIVNVAWAINDLKKGSARLSWYGSRASREEEPFEFWLAVIGKLAALPIGLFMFWFGLSFVGVG
;
A
#
# COMPACT_ATOMS: atom_id res chain seq x y z
N MET A 1 10.56 25.09 -25.19
CA MET A 1 10.01 23.87 -24.57
C MET A 1 9.29 24.29 -23.30
N THR A 2 7.97 24.16 -23.26
CA THR A 2 7.22 24.29 -22.01
C THR A 2 7.56 23.07 -21.15
N ALA A 3 8.12 23.31 -19.96
CA ALA A 3 8.42 22.22 -19.04
C ALA A 3 7.11 21.50 -18.69
N ILE A 4 7.01 20.21 -19.00
CA ILE A 4 5.91 19.38 -18.52
C ILE A 4 6.10 19.23 -17.01
N ASP A 5 5.10 19.59 -16.23
CA ASP A 5 5.10 19.29 -14.81
C ASP A 5 4.86 17.79 -14.62
N LEU A 6 5.93 17.07 -14.30
CA LEU A 6 5.92 15.62 -14.13
C LEU A 6 5.44 15.20 -12.73
N PHE A 7 5.35 16.13 -11.79
CA PHE A 7 5.02 15.81 -10.40
C PHE A 7 3.67 15.09 -10.24
N PRO A 8 2.57 15.53 -10.87
CA PRO A 8 1.26 14.88 -10.71
C PRO A 8 1.28 13.42 -11.21
N TYR A 9 1.97 13.16 -12.32
CA TYR A 9 2.06 11.83 -12.91
C TYR A 9 2.92 10.89 -12.05
N ILE A 10 4.05 11.39 -11.54
CA ILE A 10 4.93 10.64 -10.63
C ILE A 10 4.18 10.31 -9.33
N TRP A 11 3.42 11.27 -8.79
CA TRP A 11 2.59 11.07 -7.61
C TRP A 11 1.57 9.93 -7.82
N LEU A 12 0.76 10.03 -8.88
CA LEU A 12 -0.28 9.04 -9.16
C LEU A 12 0.31 7.63 -9.39
N ALA A 13 1.40 7.54 -10.17
CA ALA A 13 2.09 6.28 -10.39
C ALA A 13 2.67 5.69 -9.09
N GLY A 14 3.24 6.53 -8.23
CA GLY A 14 3.76 6.13 -6.92
C GLY A 14 2.68 5.57 -6.01
N VAL A 15 1.54 6.27 -5.91
CA VAL A 15 0.39 5.84 -5.10
C VAL A 15 -0.13 4.48 -5.59
N VAL A 16 -0.37 4.32 -6.90
CA VAL A 16 -0.83 3.04 -7.47
C VAL A 16 0.15 1.91 -7.15
N THR A 17 1.45 2.16 -7.29
CA THR A 17 2.50 1.17 -7.02
C THR A 17 2.48 0.73 -5.56
N ILE A 18 2.42 1.68 -4.62
CA ILE A 18 2.39 1.40 -3.18
C ILE A 18 1.15 0.56 -2.81
N VAL A 19 -0.01 0.90 -3.36
CA VAL A 19 -1.26 0.15 -3.13
C VAL A 19 -1.13 -1.28 -3.61
N ILE A 20 -0.70 -1.48 -4.86
CA ILE A 20 -0.56 -2.83 -5.45
C ILE A 20 0.40 -3.68 -4.63
N VAL A 21 1.57 -3.15 -4.25
CA VAL A 21 2.57 -3.88 -3.48
C VAL A 21 2.02 -4.30 -2.12
N ASN A 22 1.36 -3.38 -1.40
CA ASN A 22 0.80 -3.68 -0.09
C ASN A 22 -0.33 -4.72 -0.16
N VAL A 23 -1.24 -4.58 -1.13
CA VAL A 23 -2.33 -5.55 -1.33
C VAL A 23 -1.77 -6.93 -1.71
N ALA A 24 -0.80 -6.99 -2.62
CA ALA A 24 -0.16 -8.25 -3.00
C ALA A 24 0.54 -8.92 -1.81
N TRP A 25 1.21 -8.14 -0.95
CA TRP A 25 1.80 -8.67 0.27
C TRP A 25 0.77 -9.14 1.29
N ALA A 26 -0.32 -8.39 1.49
CA ALA A 26 -1.41 -8.82 2.37
C ALA A 26 -2.01 -10.15 1.91
N ILE A 27 -2.27 -10.32 0.61
CA ILE A 27 -2.76 -11.57 0.02
C ILE A 27 -1.77 -12.71 0.24
N ASN A 28 -0.47 -12.46 0.04
CA ASN A 28 0.56 -13.47 0.27
C ASN A 28 0.68 -13.88 1.75
N ASP A 29 0.57 -12.92 2.67
CA ASP A 29 0.60 -13.16 4.11
C ASP A 29 -0.61 -14.01 4.55
N LEU A 30 -1.80 -13.69 4.02
CA LEU A 30 -3.03 -14.46 4.22
C LEU A 30 -2.90 -15.90 3.72
N LYS A 31 -2.32 -16.11 2.53
CA LYS A 31 -2.11 -17.45 1.96
C LYS A 31 -1.09 -18.27 2.73
N LYS A 32 -0.05 -17.64 3.28
CA LYS A 32 1.01 -18.33 4.03
C LYS A 32 0.64 -18.59 5.49
N GLY A 33 -0.35 -17.88 6.02
CA GLY A 33 -0.64 -17.90 7.46
C GLY A 33 0.47 -17.27 8.31
N SER A 34 1.43 -16.57 7.69
CA SER A 34 2.50 -15.83 8.36
C SER A 34 2.59 -14.44 7.77
N ALA A 35 2.52 -13.39 8.59
CA ALA A 35 2.60 -12.01 8.13
C ALA A 35 3.97 -11.42 8.39
N ARG A 36 4.52 -10.69 7.42
CA ARG A 36 5.79 -9.98 7.61
C ARG A 36 5.52 -8.69 8.40
N LEU A 37 6.16 -8.56 9.56
CA LEU A 37 6.01 -7.43 10.48
C LEU A 37 6.98 -6.28 10.18
N SER A 38 8.15 -6.58 9.61
CA SER A 38 9.14 -5.55 9.27
C SER A 38 9.98 -5.89 8.03
N TRP A 39 10.73 -4.89 7.56
CA TRP A 39 11.74 -5.09 6.52
C TRP A 39 12.84 -6.09 6.95
N TYR A 40 13.16 -6.20 8.25
CA TYR A 40 14.20 -7.10 8.79
C TYR A 40 13.79 -8.57 8.87
N GLY A 41 12.64 -8.94 8.31
CA GLY A 41 12.27 -10.33 8.11
C GLY A 41 11.56 -11.00 9.29
N SER A 42 11.26 -10.26 10.36
CA SER A 42 10.36 -10.74 11.42
C SER A 42 8.99 -11.09 10.84
N ARG A 43 8.45 -12.24 11.25
CA ARG A 43 7.15 -12.75 10.82
C ARG A 43 6.33 -13.18 12.02
N ALA A 44 5.06 -12.78 12.06
CA ALA A 44 4.07 -13.30 13.00
C ALA A 44 3.33 -14.45 12.35
N SER A 45 3.26 -15.60 13.02
CA SER A 45 2.38 -16.71 12.64
C SER A 45 0.95 -16.41 13.08
N ARG A 46 -0.04 -16.79 12.26
CA ARG A 46 -1.47 -16.65 12.61
C ARG A 46 -1.87 -17.51 13.81
N GLU A 47 -1.18 -18.63 14.04
CA GLU A 47 -1.50 -19.59 15.09
C GLU A 47 -0.85 -19.22 16.43
N GLU A 48 0.38 -18.70 16.40
CA GLU A 48 1.15 -18.35 17.60
C GLU A 48 0.89 -16.89 18.04
N GLU A 49 0.80 -15.97 17.08
CA GLU A 49 0.68 -14.52 17.31
C GLU A 49 -0.47 -13.92 16.48
N PRO A 50 -1.73 -14.35 16.73
CA PRO A 50 -2.87 -13.98 15.89
C PRO A 50 -3.10 -12.47 15.82
N PHE A 51 -2.89 -11.75 16.92
CA PHE A 51 -3.06 -10.30 16.97
C PHE A 51 -2.07 -9.58 16.04
N GLU A 52 -0.77 -9.91 16.14
CA GLU A 52 0.28 -9.30 15.32
C GLU A 52 0.13 -9.64 13.85
N PHE A 53 -0.25 -10.89 13.55
CA PHE A 53 -0.59 -11.31 12.20
C PHE A 53 -1.69 -10.43 11.59
N TRP A 54 -2.83 -10.30 12.29
CA TRP A 54 -3.96 -9.52 11.78
C TRP A 54 -3.64 -8.03 11.71
N LEU A 55 -2.92 -7.48 12.69
CA LEU A 55 -2.48 -6.09 12.67
C LEU A 55 -1.61 -5.80 11.44
N ALA A 56 -0.68 -6.72 11.12
CA ALA A 56 0.19 -6.59 9.95
C ALA A 56 -0.54 -6.74 8.62
N VAL A 57 -1.56 -7.61 8.53
CA VAL A 57 -2.37 -7.77 7.32
C VAL A 57 -3.30 -6.57 7.13
N ILE A 58 -3.99 -6.14 8.19
CA ILE A 58 -4.90 -4.99 8.17
C ILE A 58 -4.12 -3.72 7.84
N GLY A 59 -2.94 -3.52 8.42
CA GLY A 59 -2.08 -2.38 8.11
C GLY A 59 -1.71 -2.30 6.62
N LYS A 60 -1.42 -3.44 5.99
CA LYS A 60 -1.18 -3.50 4.54
C LYS A 60 -2.46 -3.24 3.74
N LEU A 61 -3.60 -3.79 4.15
CA LEU A 61 -4.88 -3.57 3.46
C LEU A 61 -5.40 -2.12 3.61
N ALA A 62 -5.06 -1.44 4.70
CA ALA A 62 -5.37 -0.02 4.90
C ALA A 62 -4.71 0.88 3.85
N ALA A 63 -3.64 0.41 3.20
CA ALA A 63 -3.06 1.12 2.05
C ALA A 63 -4.06 1.30 0.90
N LEU A 64 -5.08 0.44 0.76
CA LEU A 64 -6.09 0.58 -0.30
C LEU A 64 -6.95 1.84 -0.13
N PRO A 65 -7.72 2.03 0.96
CA PRO A 65 -8.51 3.26 1.14
C PRO A 65 -7.63 4.52 1.23
N ILE A 66 -6.46 4.44 1.87
CA ILE A 66 -5.51 5.56 1.94
C ILE A 66 -5.00 5.92 0.54
N GLY A 67 -4.60 4.92 -0.24
CA GLY A 67 -4.12 5.12 -1.60
C GLY A 67 -5.19 5.63 -2.55
N LEU A 68 -6.44 5.16 -2.43
CA LEU A 68 -7.56 5.72 -3.19
C LEU A 68 -7.77 7.21 -2.88
N PHE A 69 -7.71 7.60 -1.61
CA PHE A 69 -7.77 9.00 -1.21
C PHE A 69 -6.60 9.81 -1.77
N MET A 70 -5.36 9.31 -1.64
CA MET A 70 -4.16 9.98 -2.18
C MET A 70 -4.16 10.08 -3.70
N PHE A 71 -4.75 9.10 -4.39
CA PHE A 71 -4.92 9.10 -5.83
C PHE A 71 -5.92 10.19 -6.24
N TRP A 72 -7.09 10.21 -5.62
CA TRP A 72 -8.10 11.25 -5.84
C TRP A 72 -7.54 12.65 -5.55
N PHE A 73 -6.82 12.83 -4.45
CA PHE A 73 -6.12 14.08 -4.14
C PHE A 73 -5.10 14.44 -5.24
N GLY A 74 -4.35 13.46 -5.74
CA GLY A 74 -3.39 13.66 -6.83
C GLY A 74 -4.03 14.14 -8.14
N LEU A 75 -5.28 13.74 -8.43
CA LEU A 75 -6.01 14.20 -9.61
C LEU A 75 -6.27 15.71 -9.59
N SER A 76 -6.34 16.34 -8.41
CA SER A 76 -6.48 17.80 -8.28
C SER A 76 -5.26 18.56 -8.84
N PHE A 77 -4.07 17.95 -8.81
CA PHE A 77 -2.87 18.54 -9.41
C PHE A 77 -2.84 18.47 -10.94
N VAL A 78 -3.60 17.54 -11.52
CA VAL A 78 -3.73 17.39 -12.99
C VAL A 78 -4.80 18.34 -13.56
N GLY A 79 -5.59 18.99 -12.70
CA GLY A 79 -6.70 19.86 -13.10
C GLY A 79 -7.97 19.09 -13.51
N VAL A 80 -8.12 17.84 -13.05
CA VAL A 80 -9.30 16.99 -13.32
C VAL A 80 -10.27 16.97 -12.12
N GLY A 81 -10.18 17.99 -11.25
CA GLY A 81 -10.97 18.12 -10.02
C GLY A 81 -12.11 19.13 -10.16
#